data_AF-A0A350BRA4-F1
#
_entry.id   AF-A0A350BRA4-F1
#
_cell.length_a   1.000
_cell.length_b   1.000
_cell.length_c   1.000
_cell.angle_alpha   90.00
_cell.angle_beta   90.00
_cell.angle_gamma   90.00
#
_symmetry.space_group_name_H-M   'P 1'
#
loop_
_entity.id
_entity.type
_entity.pdbx_description
1 polymer ?
#
loop_
_entity_poly.entity_id
_entity_poly.type
_entity_poly.pdbx_seq_one_letter_code
_entity_poly.pdbx_strand_id
1 'polypeptide(L)'
;MKKSKILMLIGVLLLGGLFVLPLWNITLEAPQYPEPIGMNIHINKIADMNPNDVQNINIMNHYVGMKDIPETLPEFEIFPTVVIVMMALGLVVAFFLGHKWYLVWFILMCLLGAAGMYDFYLWEYDYGHTLKETAAIKFENSDGSPMAYQPPLFGTKTILNFVAHSYPRGGAYMLFAGMLLSVLAFFKGKKEVTS
;
A
#
# COMPACT_ATOMS: atom_id res chain seq x y z
N MET A 1 -7.54 -16.90 29.08
CA MET A 1 -6.52 -15.94 28.61
C MET A 1 -6.97 -14.52 28.95
N LYS A 2 -6.06 -13.60 29.29
CA LYS A 2 -6.39 -12.18 29.53
C LYS A 2 -6.98 -11.55 28.26
N LYS A 3 -7.94 -10.61 28.39
CA LYS A 3 -8.61 -9.99 27.24
C LYS A 3 -7.62 -9.20 26.38
N SER A 4 -6.65 -8.53 27.03
CA SER A 4 -5.55 -7.84 26.35
C SER A 4 -4.74 -8.75 25.41
N LYS A 5 -4.43 -9.98 25.83
CA LYS A 5 -3.72 -10.97 25.00
C LYS A 5 -4.54 -11.39 23.79
N ILE A 6 -5.85 -11.61 23.96
CA ILE A 6 -6.75 -11.98 22.85
C ILE A 6 -6.78 -10.87 21.79
N LEU A 7 -6.92 -9.61 22.21
CA LEU A 7 -6.91 -8.46 21.29
C LEU A 7 -5.59 -8.37 20.52
N MET A 8 -4.46 -8.56 21.20
CA MET A 8 -3.14 -8.57 20.55
C MET A 8 -3.03 -9.70 19.52
N LEU A 9 -3.46 -10.92 19.85
CA LEU A 9 -3.40 -12.06 18.94
C LEU A 9 -4.27 -11.84 17.70
N ILE A 10 -5.52 -11.36 17.88
CA ILE A 10 -6.38 -11.02 16.74
C ILE A 10 -5.71 -9.93 15.91
N GLY A 11 -5.14 -8.90 16.55
CA GLY A 11 -4.45 -7.83 15.86
C GLY A 11 -3.29 -8.31 14.98
N VAL A 12 -2.48 -9.24 15.50
CA VAL A 12 -1.37 -9.86 14.75
C VAL A 12 -1.88 -10.75 13.61
N LEU A 13 -2.94 -11.53 13.84
CA LEU A 13 -3.51 -12.39 12.79
C LEU A 13 -4.11 -11.59 11.64
N LEU A 14 -4.61 -10.37 11.88
CA LEU A 14 -5.13 -9.51 10.81
C LEU A 14 -4.06 -9.08 9.80
N LEU A 15 -2.77 -9.07 10.17
CA LEU A 15 -1.69 -8.84 9.20
C LEU A 15 -1.67 -9.92 8.11
N GLY A 16 -2.15 -11.12 8.42
CA GLY A 16 -2.31 -12.20 7.44
C GLY A 16 -3.24 -11.83 6.26
N GLY A 17 -4.13 -10.84 6.45
CA GLY A 17 -4.97 -10.31 5.38
C GLY A 17 -4.18 -9.77 4.19
N LEU A 18 -2.96 -9.29 4.41
CA LEU A 18 -2.08 -8.75 3.36
C LEU A 18 -1.66 -9.80 2.32
N PHE A 19 -1.69 -11.10 2.66
CA PHE A 19 -1.37 -12.18 1.72
C PHE A 19 -2.51 -12.53 0.77
N VAL A 20 -3.74 -12.11 1.11
CA VAL A 20 -4.95 -12.53 0.39
C VAL A 20 -5.62 -11.33 -0.29
N LEU A 21 -5.66 -10.19 0.39
CA LEU A 21 -6.34 -8.99 -0.08
C LEU A 21 -5.33 -7.98 -0.65
N PRO A 22 -5.75 -7.16 -1.62
CA PRO A 22 -4.92 -6.06 -2.10
C PRO A 22 -4.69 -5.06 -0.97
N LEU A 23 -3.46 -4.57 -0.89
CA LEU A 23 -3.06 -3.51 0.03
C LEU A 23 -3.60 -2.17 -0.46
N TRP A 24 -3.41 -1.90 -1.74
CA TRP A 24 -3.75 -0.63 -2.38
C TRP A 24 -4.36 -0.86 -3.75
N ASN A 25 -5.00 0.17 -4.28
CA ASN A 25 -5.50 0.16 -5.65
C ASN A 25 -5.38 1.54 -6.26
N ILE A 26 -4.96 1.54 -7.52
CA ILE A 26 -4.91 2.73 -8.34
C ILE A 26 -5.83 2.50 -9.54
N THR A 27 -6.79 3.40 -9.73
CA THR A 27 -7.65 3.41 -10.92
C THR A 27 -7.44 4.66 -11.73
N LEU A 28 -7.70 4.55 -13.03
CA LEU A 28 -7.60 5.62 -14.00
C LEU A 28 -8.91 5.68 -14.79
N GLU A 29 -9.58 6.82 -14.69
CA GLU A 29 -10.67 7.17 -15.57
C GLU A 29 -10.09 7.89 -16.78
N ALA A 30 -10.42 7.39 -17.96
CA ALA A 30 -9.86 7.85 -19.22
C ALA A 30 -11.01 7.95 -20.24
N PRO A 31 -11.11 9.03 -21.05
CA PRO A 31 -12.18 9.18 -22.03
C PRO A 31 -12.29 8.03 -23.04
N GLN A 32 -11.20 7.28 -23.23
CA GLN A 32 -11.12 6.15 -24.15
C GLN A 32 -11.73 4.87 -23.60
N TYR A 33 -11.90 4.75 -22.28
CA TYR A 33 -12.44 3.56 -21.63
C TYR A 33 -13.80 3.89 -20.98
N PRO A 34 -14.86 3.11 -21.29
CA PRO A 34 -16.19 3.36 -20.72
C PRO A 34 -16.25 3.07 -19.22
N GLU A 35 -15.43 2.12 -18.76
CA GLU A 35 -15.25 1.78 -17.35
C GLU A 35 -13.83 2.15 -16.91
N PRO A 36 -13.63 2.56 -15.63
CA PRO A 36 -12.29 2.81 -15.12
C PRO A 36 -11.40 1.56 -15.19
N ILE A 37 -10.18 1.74 -15.69
CA ILE A 37 -9.14 0.70 -15.66
C ILE A 37 -8.32 0.85 -14.40
N GLY A 38 -7.78 -0.23 -13.85
CA GLY A 38 -6.97 -0.11 -12.64
C GLY A 38 -6.13 -1.32 -12.30
N MET A 39 -5.32 -1.14 -11.26
CA MET A 39 -4.45 -2.18 -10.73
C MET A 39 -4.59 -2.33 -9.23
N ASN A 40 -4.58 -3.57 -8.77
CA ASN A 40 -4.54 -3.97 -7.38
C ASN A 40 -3.10 -4.25 -6.98
N ILE A 41 -2.60 -3.52 -6.00
CA ILE A 41 -1.25 -3.69 -5.46
C ILE A 41 -1.34 -4.62 -4.26
N HIS A 42 -0.78 -5.81 -4.40
CA HIS A 42 -0.58 -6.77 -3.31
C HIS A 42 0.86 -6.63 -2.79
N ILE A 43 1.12 -7.17 -1.60
CA ILE A 43 2.47 -7.13 -1.01
C ILE A 43 3.52 -7.90 -1.82
N ASN A 44 3.10 -8.75 -2.78
CA ASN A 44 3.96 -9.62 -3.56
C ASN A 44 3.75 -9.52 -5.08
N LYS A 45 2.82 -8.69 -5.55
CA LYS A 45 2.51 -8.56 -6.98
C LYS A 45 1.62 -7.37 -7.26
N ILE A 46 1.59 -6.97 -8.52
CA ILE A 46 0.52 -6.14 -9.09
C ILE A 46 -0.44 -7.07 -9.82
N ALA A 47 -1.74 -6.87 -9.64
CA ALA A 47 -2.79 -7.64 -10.29
C ALA A 47 -3.77 -6.70 -10.98
N ASP A 48 -4.43 -7.20 -12.01
CA ASP A 48 -5.52 -6.53 -12.69
C ASP A 48 -6.68 -6.19 -11.73
N MET A 49 -7.32 -5.03 -11.93
CA MET A 49 -8.63 -4.76 -11.35
C MET A 49 -9.73 -5.43 -12.18
N ASN A 50 -9.72 -5.19 -13.50
CA ASN A 50 -10.50 -5.93 -14.49
C ASN A 50 -9.56 -6.60 -15.52
N PRO A 51 -10.02 -7.63 -16.25
CA PRO A 51 -9.17 -8.37 -17.17
C PRO A 51 -8.42 -7.49 -18.18
N ASN A 52 -7.09 -7.58 -18.19
CA ASN A 52 -6.16 -6.85 -19.06
C ASN A 52 -6.00 -5.35 -18.74
N ASP A 53 -6.46 -4.88 -17.58
CA ASP A 53 -6.31 -3.47 -17.19
C ASP A 53 -4.84 -3.03 -17.12
N VAL A 54 -3.95 -3.81 -16.53
CA VAL A 54 -2.51 -3.47 -16.45
C VAL A 54 -1.90 -3.38 -17.84
N GLN A 55 -2.27 -4.28 -18.75
CA GLN A 55 -1.83 -4.23 -20.14
C GLN A 55 -2.34 -2.98 -20.85
N ASN A 56 -3.62 -2.62 -20.65
CA ASN A 56 -4.22 -1.41 -21.21
C ASN A 56 -3.54 -0.14 -20.68
N ILE A 57 -3.18 -0.11 -19.40
CA ILE A 57 -2.40 0.98 -18.81
C ILE A 57 -1.00 1.05 -19.44
N ASN A 58 -0.31 -0.08 -19.62
CA ASN A 58 1.01 -0.10 -20.27
C ASN A 58 0.98 0.38 -21.73
N ILE A 59 -0.06 0.01 -22.48
CA ILE A 59 -0.27 0.53 -23.84
C ILE A 59 -0.39 2.06 -23.80
N MET A 60 -1.15 2.60 -22.85
CA MET A 60 -1.29 4.05 -22.70
C MET A 60 0.04 4.71 -22.29
N ASN A 61 0.75 4.13 -21.32
CA ASN A 61 2.06 4.59 -20.85
C ASN A 61 3.06 4.71 -21.99
N HIS A 62 3.08 3.73 -22.90
CA HIS A 62 3.96 3.73 -24.06
C HIS A 62 3.81 5.00 -24.91
N TYR A 63 2.58 5.50 -25.09
CA TYR A 63 2.32 6.71 -25.89
C TYR A 63 2.75 8.01 -25.19
N VAL A 64 2.61 8.08 -23.87
CA VAL A 64 3.00 9.24 -23.06
C VAL A 64 4.45 9.17 -22.55
N GLY A 65 5.16 8.09 -22.88
CA GLY A 65 6.58 7.90 -22.52
C GLY A 65 6.82 7.41 -21.10
N MET A 66 5.79 7.00 -20.37
CA MET A 66 5.93 6.41 -19.03
C MET A 66 6.55 5.00 -19.12
N LYS A 67 7.12 4.55 -17.99
CA LYS A 67 7.58 3.16 -17.86
C LYS A 67 6.38 2.21 -17.86
N ASP A 68 6.60 1.00 -18.38
CA ASP A 68 5.63 -0.06 -18.19
C ASP A 68 5.57 -0.43 -16.70
N ILE A 69 4.38 -0.72 -16.20
CA ILE A 69 4.18 -1.31 -14.88
C ILE A 69 4.87 -2.67 -14.89
N PRO A 70 5.92 -2.86 -14.07
CA PRO A 70 6.66 -4.10 -14.07
C PRO A 70 5.83 -5.22 -13.44
N GLU A 71 5.97 -6.44 -13.96
CA GLU A 71 5.32 -7.63 -13.39
C GLU A 71 5.87 -7.96 -11.99
N THR A 72 7.14 -7.62 -11.74
CA THR A 72 7.84 -7.87 -10.49
C THR A 72 8.64 -6.65 -10.06
N LEU A 73 8.51 -6.28 -8.79
CA LEU A 73 9.34 -5.29 -8.12
C LEU A 73 10.26 -6.01 -7.10
N PRO A 74 11.54 -5.62 -6.93
CA PRO A 74 12.40 -6.18 -5.88
C PRO A 74 11.75 -6.17 -4.49
N GLU A 75 10.95 -5.15 -4.22
CA GLU A 75 10.19 -4.94 -2.99
C GLU A 75 9.18 -6.07 -2.73
N PHE A 76 8.66 -6.71 -3.78
CA PHE A 76 7.72 -7.83 -3.67
C PHE A 76 8.35 -9.11 -3.11
N GLU A 77 9.67 -9.24 -3.13
CA GLU A 77 10.37 -10.34 -2.44
C GLU A 77 10.60 -10.01 -0.95
N ILE A 78 10.73 -8.72 -0.64
CA ILE A 78 11.06 -8.23 0.71
C ILE A 78 9.79 -8.14 1.57
N PHE A 79 8.72 -7.53 1.07
CA PHE A 79 7.51 -7.26 1.87
C PHE A 79 6.86 -8.53 2.46
N PRO A 80 6.69 -9.64 1.73
CA PRO A 80 6.13 -10.87 2.31
C PRO A 80 6.95 -11.39 3.48
N THR A 81 8.28 -11.39 3.34
CA THR A 81 9.21 -11.81 4.38
C THR A 81 9.11 -10.89 5.61
N VAL A 82 9.07 -9.58 5.40
CA VAL A 82 8.89 -8.58 6.48
C VAL A 82 7.57 -8.82 7.21
N VAL A 83 6.46 -9.02 6.50
CA VAL A 83 5.15 -9.27 7.13
C VAL A 83 5.14 -10.58 7.92
N ILE A 84 5.77 -11.65 7.43
CA ILE A 84 5.89 -12.93 8.17
C ILE A 84 6.70 -12.73 9.46
N VAL A 85 7.86 -12.07 9.37
CA VAL A 85 8.69 -11.75 10.54
C VAL A 85 7.91 -10.90 11.53
N MET A 86 7.14 -9.93 11.03
CA MET A 86 6.29 -9.10 11.87
C MET A 86 5.23 -9.93 12.58
N MET A 87 4.53 -10.83 11.89
CA MET A 87 3.56 -11.71 12.52
C MET A 87 4.20 -12.58 13.60
N ALA A 88 5.37 -13.18 13.33
CA ALA A 88 6.10 -13.98 14.30
C ALA A 88 6.49 -13.18 15.54
N LEU A 89 7.07 -11.99 15.37
CA LEU A 89 7.43 -11.09 16.46
C LEU A 89 6.20 -10.64 17.26
N GLY A 90 5.10 -10.31 16.59
CA GLY A 90 3.84 -9.95 17.22
C GLY A 90 3.28 -11.08 18.08
N LEU A 91 3.37 -12.34 17.63
CA LEU A 91 3.00 -13.51 18.42
C LEU A 91 3.91 -13.66 19.65
N VAL A 92 5.24 -13.52 19.49
CA VAL A 92 6.18 -13.56 20.62
C VAL A 92 5.82 -12.49 21.66
N VAL A 93 5.53 -11.28 21.21
CA VAL A 93 5.08 -10.17 22.07
C VAL A 93 3.78 -10.53 22.81
N ALA A 94 2.79 -11.10 22.12
CA ALA A 94 1.52 -11.49 22.68
C ALA A 94 1.66 -12.60 23.76
N PHE A 95 2.56 -13.56 23.56
CA PHE A 95 2.71 -14.69 24.47
C PHE A 95 3.63 -14.40 25.66
N PHE A 96 4.76 -13.71 25.44
CA PHE A 96 5.88 -13.68 26.40
C PHE A 96 6.14 -12.30 27.04
N LEU A 97 5.92 -11.20 26.32
CA LEU A 97 6.48 -9.90 26.73
C LEU A 97 5.49 -9.01 27.51
N GLY A 98 4.18 -9.29 27.47
CA GLY A 98 3.18 -8.60 28.28
C GLY A 98 2.83 -7.18 27.79
N HIS A 99 1.92 -6.49 28.51
CA HIS A 99 1.17 -5.35 27.94
C HIS A 99 2.02 -4.15 27.51
N LYS A 100 3.13 -3.82 28.19
CA LYS A 100 4.00 -2.68 27.83
C LYS A 100 4.58 -2.83 26.43
N TRP A 101 4.86 -4.07 26.01
CA TRP A 101 5.45 -4.37 24.71
C TRP A 101 4.44 -4.30 23.57
N TYR A 102 3.13 -4.28 23.84
CA TYR A 102 2.12 -4.06 22.80
C TYR A 102 2.24 -2.66 22.21
N LEU A 103 2.63 -1.67 23.02
CA LEU A 103 2.88 -0.31 22.53
C LEU A 103 4.20 -0.22 21.76
N VAL A 104 5.25 -0.89 22.22
CA VAL A 104 6.54 -0.98 21.48
C VAL A 104 6.32 -1.64 20.12
N TRP A 105 5.54 -2.72 20.09
CA TRP A 105 5.12 -3.40 18.87
C TRP A 105 4.34 -2.48 17.92
N PHE A 106 3.37 -1.72 18.44
CA PHE A 106 2.64 -0.72 17.66
C PHE A 106 3.56 0.33 17.05
N ILE A 107 4.50 0.88 17.82
CA ILE A 107 5.47 1.87 17.33
C ILE A 107 6.32 1.26 16.20
N LEU A 108 6.79 0.02 16.36
CA LEU A 108 7.53 -0.68 15.30
C LEU A 108 6.70 -0.83 14.03
N MET A 109 5.42 -1.20 14.13
CA MET A 109 4.52 -1.27 12.98
C MET A 109 4.35 0.09 12.30
N CYS A 110 4.23 1.19 13.06
CA CYS A 110 4.16 2.54 12.50
C CYS A 110 5.44 2.91 11.74
N LEU A 111 6.62 2.59 12.27
CA LEU A 111 7.89 2.89 11.61
C LEU A 111 8.03 2.12 10.29
N LEU A 112 7.71 0.83 10.30
CA LEU A 112 7.76 -0.01 9.09
C LEU A 112 6.69 0.40 8.06
N GLY A 113 5.49 0.74 8.53
CA GLY A 113 4.42 1.26 7.66
C GLY A 113 4.80 2.59 7.02
N ALA A 114 5.41 3.51 7.78
CA ALA A 114 5.91 4.78 7.24
C ALA A 114 7.04 4.55 6.21
N ALA A 115 7.96 3.61 6.48
CA ALA A 115 9.00 3.25 5.53
C ALA A 115 8.41 2.68 4.23
N GLY A 116 7.42 1.79 4.31
CA GLY A 116 6.72 1.25 3.14
C GLY A 116 5.95 2.32 2.34
N MET A 117 5.29 3.26 3.02
CA MET A 117 4.62 4.38 2.34
C MET A 117 5.61 5.35 1.67
N TYR A 118 6.77 5.57 2.29
CA TYR A 118 7.82 6.39 1.70
C TYR A 118 8.43 5.72 0.46
N ASP A 119 8.69 4.42 0.53
CA ASP A 119 9.16 3.62 -0.59
C ASP A 119 8.13 3.62 -1.75
N PHE A 120 6.84 3.45 -1.43
CA PHE A 120 5.77 3.55 -2.41
C PHE A 120 5.71 4.93 -3.08
N TYR A 121 5.91 6.01 -2.32
CA TYR A 121 6.00 7.36 -2.87
C TYR A 121 7.19 7.54 -3.82
N LEU A 122 8.36 6.97 -3.50
CA LEU A 122 9.54 7.01 -4.36
C LEU A 122 9.29 6.27 -5.68
N TRP A 123 8.65 5.10 -5.61
CA TRP A 123 8.27 4.35 -6.79
C TRP A 123 7.28 5.14 -7.67
N GLU A 124 6.21 5.69 -7.09
CA GLU A 124 5.25 6.52 -7.84
C GLU A 124 5.92 7.74 -8.46
N TYR A 125 6.84 8.38 -7.73
CA TYR A 125 7.56 9.56 -8.20
C TYR A 125 8.44 9.24 -9.41
N ASP A 126 9.27 8.19 -9.33
CA ASP A 126 10.09 7.75 -10.46
C ASP A 126 9.23 7.32 -11.65
N TYR A 127 8.14 6.60 -11.38
CA TYR A 127 7.18 6.19 -12.41
C TYR A 127 6.52 7.38 -13.12
N GLY A 128 6.18 8.44 -12.38
CA GLY A 128 5.50 9.63 -12.89
C GLY A 128 6.39 10.69 -13.55
N HIS A 129 7.69 10.72 -13.22
CA HIS A 129 8.63 11.77 -13.67
C HIS A 129 9.68 11.28 -14.66
N THR A 130 9.91 9.97 -14.74
CA THR A 130 10.89 9.41 -15.68
C THR A 130 10.22 9.09 -17.02
N LEU A 131 10.12 10.11 -17.89
CA LEU A 131 9.48 10.03 -19.20
C LEU A 131 10.51 9.91 -20.33
N LYS A 132 10.24 9.04 -21.31
CA LYS A 132 11.08 8.88 -22.51
C LYS A 132 10.97 10.11 -23.41
N GLU A 133 12.11 10.64 -23.85
CA GLU A 133 12.16 11.74 -24.80
C GLU A 133 11.59 11.37 -26.18
N THR A 134 11.47 10.08 -26.50
CA THR A 134 10.90 9.59 -27.76
C THR A 134 9.38 9.40 -27.72
N ALA A 135 8.69 9.87 -26.68
CA ALA A 135 7.24 9.74 -26.54
C ALA A 135 6.48 10.41 -27.70
N ALA A 136 5.44 9.74 -28.20
CA ALA A 136 4.60 10.26 -29.28
C ALA A 136 3.77 11.47 -28.83
N ILE A 137 3.37 11.49 -27.56
CA ILE A 137 2.58 12.56 -26.95
C ILE A 137 3.38 13.12 -25.77
N LYS A 138 3.67 14.42 -25.84
CA LYS A 138 4.32 15.16 -24.75
C LYS A 138 3.41 16.31 -24.35
N PHE A 139 3.09 16.38 -23.06
CA PHE A 139 2.39 17.52 -22.50
C PHE A 139 3.40 18.34 -21.70
N GLU A 140 3.33 19.66 -21.88
CA GLU A 140 4.14 20.63 -21.16
C GLU A 140 3.23 21.43 -20.22
N ASN A 141 3.76 21.76 -19.05
CA ASN A 141 3.13 22.71 -18.14
C ASN A 141 3.15 24.12 -18.75
N SER A 142 2.40 25.05 -18.16
CA SER A 142 2.35 26.46 -18.61
C SER A 142 3.71 27.19 -18.62
N ASP A 143 4.71 26.64 -17.93
CA ASP A 143 6.08 27.13 -17.84
C ASP A 143 7.05 26.45 -18.84
N GLY A 144 6.56 25.53 -19.68
CA GLY A 144 7.35 24.78 -20.65
C GLY A 144 8.07 23.55 -20.09
N SER A 145 7.88 23.20 -18.80
CA SER A 145 8.42 21.98 -18.22
C SER A 145 7.61 20.73 -18.62
N PRO A 146 8.22 19.53 -18.79
CA PRO A 146 7.48 18.31 -19.05
C PRO A 146 6.48 18.01 -17.92
N MET A 147 5.22 17.75 -18.27
CA MET A 147 4.19 17.44 -17.29
C MET A 147 4.39 16.03 -16.72
N ALA A 148 4.44 15.93 -15.39
CA ALA A 148 4.54 14.65 -14.71
C ALA A 148 3.16 13.98 -14.59
N TYR A 149 3.11 12.67 -14.83
CA TYR A 149 1.88 11.87 -14.76
C TYR A 149 1.78 11.09 -13.44
N GLN A 150 2.45 11.55 -12.39
CA GLN A 150 2.46 10.89 -11.09
C GLN A 150 1.02 10.73 -10.55
N PRO A 151 0.53 9.50 -10.33
CA PRO A 151 -0.70 9.23 -9.60
C PRO A 151 -0.63 9.81 -8.17
N PRO A 152 -1.76 10.14 -7.52
CA PRO A 152 -1.71 10.55 -6.13
C PRO A 152 -1.31 9.37 -5.23
N LEU A 153 -0.46 9.60 -4.23
CA LEU A 153 -0.18 8.59 -3.19
C LEU A 153 -1.46 8.19 -2.45
N PHE A 154 -2.34 9.16 -2.22
CA PHE A 154 -3.66 8.97 -1.63
C PHE A 154 -4.61 10.04 -2.15
N GLY A 155 -5.83 9.63 -2.53
CA GLY A 155 -6.89 10.51 -2.99
C GLY A 155 -7.08 10.49 -4.51
N THR A 156 -7.57 11.60 -5.04
CA THR A 156 -7.92 11.73 -6.46
C THR A 156 -7.17 12.91 -7.05
N LYS A 157 -6.59 12.71 -8.24
CA LYS A 157 -5.91 13.76 -8.99
C LYS A 157 -6.29 13.70 -10.46
N THR A 158 -6.71 14.84 -11.00
CA THR A 158 -6.93 14.98 -12.44
C THR A 158 -5.61 15.34 -13.10
N ILE A 159 -5.22 14.56 -14.10
CA ILE A 159 -4.04 14.78 -14.93
C ILE A 159 -4.54 14.92 -16.37
N LEU A 160 -4.63 16.18 -16.84
CA LEU A 160 -5.24 16.52 -18.12
C LEU A 160 -6.70 16.04 -18.21
N ASN A 161 -6.95 15.05 -19.07
CA ASN A 161 -8.27 14.45 -19.28
C ASN A 161 -8.45 13.13 -18.50
N PHE A 162 -7.45 12.73 -17.72
CA PHE A 162 -7.49 11.51 -16.92
C PHE A 162 -7.76 11.83 -15.46
N VAL A 163 -8.52 10.99 -14.78
CA VAL A 163 -8.73 11.08 -13.33
C VAL A 163 -8.13 9.84 -12.68
N ALA A 164 -7.07 10.03 -11.89
CA ALA A 164 -6.42 8.95 -11.16
C ALA A 164 -6.94 8.92 -9.71
N HIS A 165 -7.40 7.77 -9.26
CA HIS A 165 -7.80 7.51 -7.88
C HIS A 165 -6.83 6.52 -7.23
N SER A 166 -6.42 6.81 -6.00
CA SER A 166 -5.48 5.97 -5.25
C SER A 166 -5.95 5.81 -3.82
N TYR A 167 -6.32 4.59 -3.47
CA TYR A 167 -6.95 4.30 -2.19
C TYR A 167 -6.50 2.97 -1.56
N PRO A 168 -6.45 2.91 -0.21
CA PRO A 168 -6.25 1.67 0.51
C PRO A 168 -7.37 0.68 0.22
N ARG A 169 -7.03 -0.60 0.18
CA ARG A 169 -7.99 -1.69 0.02
C ARG A 169 -8.03 -2.60 1.26
N GLY A 170 -8.69 -3.75 1.14
CA GLY A 170 -8.97 -4.64 2.26
C GLY A 170 -7.74 -5.04 3.08
N GLY A 171 -6.59 -5.25 2.43
CA GLY A 171 -5.32 -5.56 3.11
C GLY A 171 -4.87 -4.43 4.02
N ALA A 172 -4.92 -3.18 3.54
CA ALA A 172 -4.60 -2.00 4.35
C ALA A 172 -5.59 -1.84 5.52
N TYR A 173 -6.89 -2.02 5.29
CA TYR A 173 -7.89 -1.94 6.36
C TYR A 173 -7.67 -2.99 7.45
N MET A 174 -7.31 -4.22 7.08
CA MET A 174 -6.98 -5.26 8.05
C MET A 174 -5.70 -4.93 8.83
N LEU A 175 -4.67 -4.40 8.15
CA LEU A 175 -3.46 -3.91 8.81
C LEU A 175 -3.77 -2.80 9.83
N PHE A 176 -4.52 -1.77 9.44
CA PHE A 176 -4.91 -0.68 10.34
C PHE A 176 -5.77 -1.16 11.52
N ALA A 177 -6.71 -2.08 11.28
CA ALA A 177 -7.49 -2.70 12.34
C ALA A 177 -6.58 -3.49 13.30
N GLY A 178 -5.60 -4.22 12.78
CA GLY A 178 -4.61 -4.95 13.58
C GLY A 178 -3.77 -4.02 14.46
N MET A 179 -3.31 -2.90 13.88
CA MET A 179 -2.59 -1.85 14.60
C MET A 179 -3.46 -1.25 15.72
N LEU A 180 -4.72 -0.91 15.43
CA LEU A 180 -5.65 -0.38 16.43
C LEU A 180 -5.88 -1.37 17.57
N LEU A 181 -6.05 -2.66 17.27
CA LEU A 181 -6.21 -3.70 18.28
C LEU A 181 -4.99 -3.82 19.20
N SER A 182 -3.76 -3.62 18.69
CA SER A 182 -2.55 -3.62 19.53
C SER A 182 -2.54 -2.47 20.55
N VAL A 183 -3.04 -1.29 20.17
CA VAL A 183 -3.21 -0.14 21.08
C VAL A 183 -4.29 -0.42 22.12
N LEU A 184 -5.44 -0.96 21.70
CA LEU A 184 -6.51 -1.35 22.62
C LEU A 184 -6.05 -2.44 23.58
N ALA A 185 -5.24 -3.39 23.12
CA ALA A 185 -4.61 -4.42 23.94
C ALA A 185 -3.70 -3.80 25.02
N PHE A 186 -2.92 -2.77 24.68
CA PHE A 186 -2.09 -2.05 25.65
C PHE A 186 -2.95 -1.42 26.77
N PHE A 187 -3.97 -0.65 26.41
CA PHE A 187 -4.85 0.00 27.39
C PHE A 187 -5.59 -1.01 28.25
N LYS A 188 -6.08 -2.10 27.65
CA LYS A 188 -6.74 -3.18 28.38
C LYS A 188 -5.77 -3.89 29.32
N GLY A 189 -4.55 -4.15 28.88
CA GLY A 189 -3.50 -4.80 29.66
C GLY A 189 -3.05 -3.96 30.84
N LYS A 190 -2.97 -2.62 30.68
CA LYS A 190 -2.72 -1.69 31.79
C LYS A 190 -3.81 -1.80 32.86
N LYS A 191 -5.09 -1.80 32.47
CA LYS A 191 -6.23 -1.95 33.40
C LYS A 191 -6.19 -3.29 34.15
N GLU A 192 -5.86 -4.39 33.47
CA GLU A 192 -5.77 -5.75 34.05
C GLU A 192 -4.58 -5.96 35.02
N VAL A 193 -3.69 -4.97 35.15
CA VAL A 193 -2.59 -4.98 36.13
C VAL A 193 -2.91 -4.07 37.33
N THR A 194 -3.80 -3.07 37.14
CA THR A 194 -4.20 -2.13 38.20
C THR A 194 -5.48 -2.57 38.94
N SER A 195 -6.29 -3.45 38.36
CA SER A 195 -7.42 -4.14 39.01
C SER A 195 -6.96 -5.43 39.67
#